data_AF-A0A016SI66-F1
#
_entry.id   AF-A0A016SI66-F1
#
_cell.length_a   1.000
_cell.length_b   1.000
_cell.length_c   1.000
_cell.angle_alpha   90.00
_cell.angle_beta   90.00
_cell.angle_gamma   90.00
#
_symmetry.space_group_name_H-M   'P 1'
#
loop_
_entity.id
_entity.type
_entity.pdbx_description
1 polymer ?
#
loop_
_entity_poly.entity_id
_entity_poly.type
_entity_poly.pdbx_seq_one_letter_code
_entity_poly.pdbx_strand_id
1 'polypeptide(L)'
;MQSFLLATTAVLIAEVTTQSLCPQNNGIMDDATRQRFWDDHNFDRSIVARKAVTNAVGLRPASQMKQLRNYDCALEYAAYLRASQCSATDESASAPSNNENQYIHRNLNTARPDVAKEASEEDV
;
A
#
# COMPACT_ATOMS: atom_id res chain seq x y z
N MET A 1 -33.73 51.12 24.95
CA MET A 1 -34.01 49.68 24.72
C MET A 1 -33.06 49.22 23.64
N GLN A 2 -32.19 48.26 23.95
CA GLN A 2 -31.14 47.75 23.06
C GLN A 2 -31.75 46.70 22.12
N SER A 3 -31.57 46.85 20.81
CA SER A 3 -31.85 45.78 19.84
C SER A 3 -30.52 45.28 19.27
N PHE A 4 -30.23 44.02 19.58
CA PHE A 4 -29.02 43.30 19.19
C PHE A 4 -29.03 42.96 17.70
N LEU A 5 -27.96 43.34 17.00
CA LEU A 5 -27.63 42.86 15.66
C LEU A 5 -26.98 41.48 15.79
N LEU A 6 -27.65 40.44 15.28
CA LEU A 6 -27.08 39.10 15.14
C LEU A 6 -26.26 39.05 13.84
N ALA A 7 -24.93 39.09 13.98
CA ALA A 7 -24.02 38.79 12.88
C ALA A 7 -23.87 37.26 12.77
N THR A 8 -24.48 36.67 11.74
CA THR A 8 -24.28 35.26 11.39
C THR A 8 -22.95 35.10 10.67
N THR A 9 -21.92 34.66 11.40
CA THR A 9 -20.65 34.22 10.81
C THR A 9 -20.85 32.88 10.11
N ALA A 10 -20.83 32.87 8.78
CA ALA A 10 -20.74 31.64 8.01
C ALA A 10 -19.35 31.02 8.20
N VAL A 11 -19.27 29.87 8.88
CA VAL A 11 -18.05 29.06 8.97
C VAL A 11 -17.92 28.29 7.66
N LEU A 12 -16.96 28.65 6.81
CA LEU A 12 -16.55 27.78 5.70
C LEU A 12 -15.79 26.59 6.28
N ILE A 13 -16.47 25.44 6.39
CA ILE A 13 -15.81 24.16 6.60
C ILE A 13 -15.22 23.77 5.25
N ALA A 14 -13.91 23.95 5.08
CA ALA A 14 -13.19 23.32 3.98
C ALA A 14 -13.16 21.82 4.26
N GLU A 15 -14.00 21.05 3.58
CA GLU A 15 -13.88 19.60 3.57
C GLU A 15 -12.51 19.27 2.96
N VAL A 16 -11.56 18.85 3.79
CA VAL A 16 -10.34 18.20 3.31
C VAL A 16 -10.77 16.86 2.76
N THR A 17 -11.21 16.84 1.51
CA THR A 17 -11.40 15.60 0.77
C THR A 17 -10.00 15.05 0.51
N THR A 18 -9.52 14.17 1.38
CA THR A 18 -8.37 13.33 1.07
C THR A 18 -8.77 12.49 -0.13
N GLN A 19 -8.25 12.84 -1.33
CA GLN A 19 -8.49 12.05 -2.53
C GLN A 19 -7.88 10.66 -2.30
N SER A 20 -8.74 9.65 -2.21
CA SER A 20 -8.27 8.28 -2.00
C SER A 20 -7.53 7.78 -3.24
N LEU A 21 -6.50 6.95 -3.04
CA LEU A 21 -5.74 6.35 -4.15
C LEU A 21 -6.60 5.39 -4.98
N CYS A 22 -7.47 4.63 -4.31
CA CYS A 22 -8.35 3.65 -4.96
C CYS A 22 -9.81 3.83 -4.49
N PRO A 23 -10.49 4.92 -4.90
CA PRO A 23 -11.85 5.22 -4.45
C PRO A 23 -12.86 4.15 -4.88
N GLN A 24 -12.63 3.50 -6.03
CA GLN A 24 -13.48 2.42 -6.54
C GLN A 24 -13.38 1.11 -5.74
N ASN A 25 -12.36 0.96 -4.89
CA ASN A 25 -12.13 -0.24 -4.09
C ASN A 25 -12.84 -0.17 -2.72
N ASN A 26 -13.76 0.78 -2.51
CA ASN A 26 -14.73 0.83 -1.41
C ASN A 26 -14.20 0.48 -0.01
N GLY A 27 -12.99 0.95 0.34
CA GLY A 27 -12.43 0.76 1.69
C GLY A 27 -11.81 -0.62 1.96
N ILE A 28 -11.53 -1.44 0.93
CA ILE A 28 -10.71 -2.67 1.06
C ILE A 28 -9.45 -2.42 1.89
N MET A 29 -8.78 -1.30 1.60
CA MET A 29 -7.59 -0.82 2.27
C MET A 29 -7.64 0.70 2.42
N ASP A 30 -6.92 1.24 3.41
CA ASP A 30 -6.72 2.69 3.56
C ASP A 30 -5.48 3.16 2.79
N ASP A 31 -5.43 4.46 2.51
CA ASP A 31 -4.36 5.05 1.69
C ASP A 31 -2.99 5.05 2.36
N ALA A 32 -2.94 5.09 3.70
CA ALA A 32 -1.67 4.98 4.41
C ALA A 32 -1.01 3.62 4.19
N THR A 33 -1.81 2.55 4.18
CA THR A 33 -1.34 1.18 3.91
C THR A 33 -0.94 1.00 2.44
N ARG A 34 -1.69 1.58 1.49
CA ARG A 34 -1.30 1.61 0.07
C ARG A 34 0.05 2.30 -0.15
N GLN A 35 0.17 3.49 0.44
CA GLN A 35 1.39 4.29 0.38
C GLN A 35 2.57 3.52 0.95
N ARG A 36 2.34 2.80 2.05
CA ARG A 36 3.37 1.97 2.68
C ARG A 36 3.92 0.90 1.75
N PHE A 37 3.06 0.07 1.14
CA PHE A 37 3.51 -0.95 0.20
C PHE A 37 4.29 -0.36 -0.97
N TRP A 38 3.83 0.78 -1.50
CA TRP A 38 4.48 1.45 -2.63
C TRP A 38 5.85 2.04 -2.28
N ASP A 39 5.98 2.67 -1.10
CA ASP A 39 7.22 3.27 -0.63
C ASP A 39 8.27 2.21 -0.32
N ASP A 40 7.92 1.19 0.45
CA ASP A 40 8.85 0.13 0.86
C ASP A 40 9.37 -0.64 -0.35
N HIS A 41 8.49 -1.05 -1.28
CA HIS A 41 8.93 -1.74 -2.50
C HIS A 41 9.86 -0.87 -3.36
N ASN A 42 9.56 0.43 -3.52
CA ASN A 42 10.43 1.31 -4.30
C ASN A 42 11.76 1.58 -3.60
N PHE A 43 11.75 1.65 -2.27
CA PHE A 43 12.96 1.76 -1.45
C PHE A 43 13.86 0.54 -1.64
N ASP A 44 13.32 -0.67 -1.50
CA ASP A 44 14.08 -1.91 -1.63
C ASP A 44 14.63 -2.10 -3.04
N ARG A 45 13.79 -1.86 -4.07
CA ARG A 45 14.24 -1.83 -5.48
C ARG A 45 15.40 -0.86 -5.69
N SER A 46 15.38 0.29 -5.03
CA SER A 46 16.42 1.30 -5.12
C SER A 46 17.72 0.89 -4.42
N ILE A 47 17.64 0.20 -3.28
CA ILE A 47 18.81 -0.32 -2.57
C ILE A 47 19.45 -1.48 -3.36
N VAL A 48 18.65 -2.40 -3.89
CA VAL A 48 19.12 -3.48 -4.78
C VAL A 48 19.81 -2.91 -6.01
N ALA A 49 19.22 -1.90 -6.67
CA ALA A 49 19.80 -1.26 -7.84
C ALA A 49 21.20 -0.67 -7.57
N ARG A 50 21.41 -0.10 -6.38
CA ARG A 50 22.65 0.56 -5.96
C ARG A 50 23.69 -0.38 -5.34
N LYS A 51 23.40 -1.69 -5.24
CA LYS A 51 24.22 -2.66 -4.50
C LYS A 51 24.41 -2.27 -3.02
N ALA A 52 23.42 -1.61 -2.43
CA ALA A 52 23.47 -1.17 -1.04
C ALA A 52 22.97 -2.26 -0.06
N VAL A 53 22.47 -3.40 -0.56
CA VAL A 53 22.21 -4.61 0.24
C VAL A 53 23.45 -5.51 0.19
N THR A 54 23.94 -5.92 1.36
CA THR A 54 24.96 -6.97 1.47
C THR A 54 24.25 -8.25 1.90
N ASN A 55 24.07 -9.21 1.00
CA ASN A 55 23.54 -10.54 1.34
C ASN A 55 24.60 -11.62 1.10
N ALA A 56 24.36 -12.83 1.60
CA ALA A 56 25.32 -13.94 1.58
C ALA A 56 25.77 -14.35 0.16
N VAL A 57 25.00 -14.01 -0.88
CA VAL A 57 25.25 -14.38 -2.28
C VAL A 57 25.84 -13.22 -3.09
N GLY A 58 25.87 -12.01 -2.54
CA GLY A 58 26.32 -10.80 -3.21
C GLY A 58 25.39 -10.37 -4.35
N LEU A 59 24.41 -9.51 -4.06
CA LEU A 59 23.58 -8.92 -5.12
C LEU A 59 24.43 -8.11 -6.10
N ARG A 60 24.11 -8.23 -7.40
CA ARG A 60 24.67 -7.37 -8.44
C ARG A 60 23.79 -6.13 -8.59
N PRO A 61 24.37 -4.94 -8.81
CA PRO A 61 23.59 -3.75 -9.09
C PRO A 61 22.75 -3.95 -10.36
N ALA A 62 21.57 -3.34 -10.38
CA ALA A 62 20.66 -3.37 -11.52
C ALA A 62 20.63 -1.99 -12.19
N SER A 63 21.23 -1.89 -13.37
CA SER A 63 21.34 -0.62 -14.13
C SER A 63 20.01 -0.12 -14.71
N GLN A 64 18.98 -0.97 -14.74
CA GLN A 64 17.67 -0.68 -15.33
C GLN A 64 16.50 -1.09 -14.42
N MET A 65 16.69 -1.03 -13.09
CA MET A 65 15.59 -1.28 -12.15
C MET A 65 14.51 -0.21 -12.30
N LYS A 66 13.32 -0.61 -12.77
CA LYS A 66 12.20 0.33 -12.97
C LYS A 66 11.56 0.70 -11.63
N GLN A 67 11.18 1.95 -11.44
CA GLN A 67 10.33 2.34 -10.33
C GLN A 67 8.88 1.87 -10.58
N LEU A 68 8.18 1.48 -9.52
CA LEU A 68 6.73 1.34 -9.55
C LEU A 68 6.15 2.76 -9.58
N ARG A 69 5.59 3.17 -10.72
CA ARG A 69 5.16 4.57 -10.92
C ARG A 69 3.78 4.88 -10.39
N ASN A 70 2.87 3.91 -10.51
CA ASN A 70 1.48 4.05 -10.10
C ASN A 70 1.11 2.85 -9.25
N TYR A 71 0.33 3.10 -8.20
CA TYR A 71 -0.37 2.05 -7.48
C TYR A 71 -1.50 1.53 -8.38
N ASP A 72 -1.55 0.21 -8.61
CA ASP A 72 -2.56 -0.40 -9.48
C ASP A 72 -3.71 -0.96 -8.64
N CYS A 73 -4.83 -0.23 -8.66
CA CYS A 73 -5.99 -0.61 -7.90
C CYS A 73 -6.73 -1.85 -8.43
N ALA A 74 -6.54 -2.21 -9.70
CA ALA A 74 -7.10 -3.46 -10.24
C ALA A 74 -6.31 -4.66 -9.71
N LEU A 75 -4.98 -4.52 -9.57
CA LEU A 75 -4.15 -5.51 -8.88
C LEU A 75 -4.48 -5.58 -7.38
N GLU A 76 -4.72 -4.45 -6.70
CA GLU A 76 -5.21 -4.46 -5.30
C GLU A 76 -6.52 -5.25 -5.19
N TYR A 77 -7.47 -5.02 -6.09
CA TYR A 77 -8.74 -5.75 -6.06
C TYR A 77 -8.55 -7.24 -6.31
N ALA A 78 -7.69 -7.64 -7.25
CA ALA A 78 -7.35 -9.03 -7.49
C ALA A 78 -6.68 -9.68 -6.27
N ALA A 79 -5.73 -8.99 -5.63
CA ALA A 79 -5.08 -9.44 -4.40
C ALA A 79 -6.08 -9.60 -3.25
N TYR A 80 -7.02 -8.66 -3.11
CA TYR A 80 -8.11 -8.75 -2.14
C TYR A 80 -8.99 -9.98 -2.37
N LEU A 81 -9.39 -10.25 -3.63
CA LEU A 81 -10.18 -11.44 -3.95
C LEU A 81 -9.46 -12.73 -3.56
N ARG A 82 -8.13 -12.80 -3.71
CA ARG A 82 -7.36 -13.94 -3.21
C ARG A 82 -7.30 -13.97 -1.70
N ALA A 83 -6.90 -12.88 -1.05
CA ALA A 83 -6.78 -12.79 0.41
C ALA A 83 -8.11 -13.10 1.13
N SER A 84 -9.25 -12.74 0.52
CA SER A 84 -10.60 -13.01 1.04
C SER A 84 -10.96 -14.51 1.13
N GLN A 85 -10.21 -15.37 0.42
CA GLN A 85 -10.38 -16.83 0.51
C GLN A 85 -9.75 -17.38 1.79
N CYS A 86 -8.93 -16.59 2.49
CA CYS A 86 -8.25 -16.98 3.73
C CYS A 86 -7.44 -18.28 3.59
N SER A 87 -6.90 -18.54 2.40
CA SER A 87 -6.04 -19.69 2.10
C SER A 87 -4.64 -19.20 1.74
N ALA A 88 -3.62 -19.80 2.37
CA ALA A 88 -2.20 -19.50 2.11
C ALA A 88 -1.64 -20.27 0.90
N THR A 89 -2.51 -20.76 0.01
CA THR A 89 -2.10 -21.57 -1.14
C THR A 89 -1.67 -20.66 -2.28
N ASP A 90 -0.42 -20.81 -2.74
CA ASP A 90 0.10 -20.13 -3.92
C ASP A 90 -0.50 -20.72 -5.20
N GLU A 91 -1.62 -20.15 -5.65
CA GLU A 91 -2.23 -20.48 -6.95
C GLU A 91 -1.72 -19.54 -8.07
N SER A 92 -0.60 -18.84 -7.84
CA SER A 92 0.01 -17.91 -8.81
C SER A 92 0.43 -18.59 -10.12
N ALA A 93 0.64 -19.91 -10.09
CA ALA A 93 0.85 -20.73 -11.29
C ALA A 93 -0.35 -20.75 -12.26
N SER A 94 -1.56 -20.44 -11.76
CA SER A 94 -2.82 -20.53 -12.51
C SER A 94 -3.23 -19.20 -13.19
N ALA A 95 -2.54 -18.09 -12.90
CA ALA A 95 -2.85 -16.75 -13.41
C ALA A 95 -1.61 -16.07 -14.01
N PRO A 96 -1.21 -16.42 -15.25
CA PRO A 96 0.10 -16.06 -15.84
C PRO A 96 0.35 -14.54 -16.06
N SER A 97 -0.58 -13.65 -15.72
CA SER A 97 -0.40 -12.19 -15.81
C SER A 97 -0.09 -11.51 -14.48
N ASN A 98 -0.34 -12.15 -13.33
CA ASN A 98 -0.24 -11.52 -12.01
C ASN A 98 0.52 -12.46 -11.05
N ASN A 99 1.82 -12.19 -10.85
CA ASN A 99 2.59 -12.87 -9.79
C ASN A 99 2.17 -12.33 -8.42
N GLU A 100 2.25 -13.16 -7.39
CA GLU A 100 1.71 -12.88 -6.06
C GLU A 100 2.73 -13.23 -4.97
N ASN A 101 2.85 -12.38 -3.95
CA ASN A 101 3.50 -12.66 -2.68
C ASN A 101 2.43 -12.69 -1.58
N GLN A 102 2.54 -13.60 -0.61
CA GLN A 102 1.58 -13.77 0.48
C GLN A 102 2.27 -13.71 1.83
N TYR A 103 1.70 -12.93 2.75
CA TYR A 103 2.14 -12.84 4.14
C TYR A 103 0.92 -12.92 5.09
N ILE A 104 1.04 -13.69 6.16
CA ILE A 104 -0.02 -13.85 7.16
C ILE A 104 0.46 -13.34 8.51
N HIS A 105 -0.12 -12.23 8.95
CA HIS A 105 0.04 -11.73 10.30
C HIS A 105 -1.00 -12.32 11.25
N ARG A 106 -0.57 -12.76 12.44
CA ARG A 106 -1.47 -13.40 13.40
C ARG A 106 -2.10 -12.43 14.40
N ASN A 107 -1.49 -11.28 14.63
CA ASN A 107 -1.98 -10.30 15.60
C ASN A 107 -2.94 -9.31 14.94
N LEU A 108 -4.23 -9.44 15.23
CA LEU A 108 -5.28 -8.59 14.67
C LEU A 108 -5.27 -7.15 15.19
N ASN A 109 -4.49 -6.85 16.24
CA ASN A 109 -4.39 -5.52 16.84
C ASN A 109 -3.24 -4.68 16.28
N THR A 110 -2.40 -5.25 15.40
CA THR A 110 -1.34 -4.49 14.74
C THR A 110 -1.94 -3.59 13.67
N ALA A 111 -1.49 -2.34 13.60
CA ALA A 111 -1.98 -1.40 12.59
C ALA A 111 -1.64 -1.87 11.18
N ARG A 112 -2.57 -1.70 10.23
CA ARG A 112 -2.41 -2.20 8.85
C ARG A 112 -1.13 -1.67 8.16
N PRO A 113 -0.72 -0.40 8.31
CA PRO A 113 0.54 0.07 7.76
C PRO A 113 1.78 -0.60 8.38
N ASP A 114 1.73 -1.07 9.62
CA ASP A 114 2.85 -1.78 10.23
C ASP A 114 2.91 -3.21 9.70
N VAL A 115 1.76 -3.87 9.55
CA VAL A 115 1.69 -5.19 8.90
C VAL A 115 2.17 -5.13 7.44
N ALA A 116 1.85 -4.06 6.71
CA ALA A 116 2.33 -3.87 5.33
C ALA A 116 3.85 -3.74 5.24
N LYS A 117 4.49 -3.16 6.27
CA LYS A 117 5.95 -3.15 6.39
C LYS A 117 6.52 -4.55 6.51
N GLU A 118 6.02 -5.29 7.51
CA GLU A 118 6.49 -6.64 7.82
C GLU A 118 6.32 -7.56 6.61
N ALA A 119 5.19 -7.45 5.91
CA ALA A 119 4.95 -8.16 4.66
C ALA A 119 5.95 -7.79 3.55
N SER A 120 6.32 -6.51 3.42
CA SER A 120 7.27 -6.06 2.38
C SER A 120 8.71 -6.47 2.67
N GLU A 121 9.08 -6.67 3.94
CA GLU A 121 10.43 -7.06 4.36
C GLU A 121 10.73 -8.55 4.11
N GLU A 122 9.72 -9.43 4.15
CA GLU A 122 9.86 -10.87 3.90
C GLU A 122 10.01 -11.21 2.41
N ASP A 123 9.80 -10.23 1.51
CA ASP A 123 9.87 -10.42 0.05
C ASP A 123 11.31 -10.36 -0.53
N VAL A 124 12.34 -10.11 0.31
CA VAL A 124 13.74 -9.83 -0.11
C VAL A 124 14.72 -10.98 0.15
#